data_AF-A0A5S4GQP5-F1
#
_entry.id   AF-A0A5S4GQP5-F1
#
_cell.length_a   1.000
_cell.length_b   1.000
_cell.length_c   1.000
_cell.angle_alpha   90.00
_cell.angle_beta   90.00
_cell.angle_gamma   90.00
#
_symmetry.space_group_name_H-M   'P 1'
#
loop_
_entity.id
_entity.type
_entity.pdbx_description
1 polymer ?
#
loop_
_entity_poly.entity_id
_entity_poly.type
_entity_poly.pdbx_seq_one_letter_code
_entity_poly.pdbx_strand_id
1 'polypeptide(L)'
;MRRAHGTASYDAALVTARDRLAHLADRVAAQGRDYSTDRVRLSAEQVTTPATSATPLPGDVSLPPETQARSGSKDYKGNKAHAIARLIPGGGSWHVYRTSAGKHLALSWRYLLPHE
;
A
#
# COMPACT_ATOMS: atom_id res chain seq x y z
N MET A 1 47.71 21.25 8.74
CA MET A 1 47.31 19.89 9.13
C MET A 1 45.88 19.65 8.63
N ARG A 2 45.72 19.08 7.43
CA ARG A 2 44.44 18.95 6.72
C ARG A 2 43.94 17.50 6.92
N ARG A 3 42.78 17.31 7.57
CA ARG A 3 42.16 15.99 7.75
C ARG A 3 41.70 15.49 6.38
N ALA A 4 42.27 14.37 5.93
CA ALA A 4 41.75 13.61 4.80
C ALA A 4 40.46 12.93 5.26
N HIS A 5 39.31 13.43 4.82
CA HIS A 5 38.07 12.67 4.87
C HIS A 5 38.19 11.56 3.82
N GLY A 6 38.61 10.38 4.25
CA GLY A 6 38.49 9.18 3.43
C GLY A 6 37.00 8.95 3.16
N THR A 7 36.56 9.25 1.95
CA THR A 7 35.28 8.78 1.42
C THR A 7 35.35 7.25 1.45
N ALA A 8 34.71 6.64 2.44
CA ALA A 8 34.51 5.21 2.49
C ALA A 8 33.69 4.84 1.25
N SER A 9 34.37 4.40 0.19
CA SER A 9 33.70 3.92 -1.01
C SER A 9 32.94 2.67 -0.63
N TYR A 10 31.64 2.63 -0.92
CA TYR A 10 30.85 1.41 -0.78
C TYR A 10 31.54 0.26 -1.51
N ASP A 11 31.48 -0.92 -0.91
CA ASP A 11 32.03 -2.14 -1.50
C ASP A 11 31.50 -2.34 -2.93
N ALA A 12 32.37 -2.77 -3.84
CA ALA A 12 32.02 -2.94 -5.24
C ALA A 12 30.86 -3.92 -5.47
N ALA A 13 30.70 -4.93 -4.60
CA ALA A 13 29.58 -5.85 -4.63
C ALA A 13 28.26 -5.14 -4.28
N LEU A 14 28.26 -4.19 -3.34
CA LEU A 14 27.07 -3.43 -2.99
C LEU A 14 26.64 -2.49 -4.11
N VAL A 15 27.59 -1.80 -4.76
CA VAL A 15 27.32 -0.96 -5.93
C VAL A 15 26.73 -1.82 -7.05
N THR A 16 27.33 -2.97 -7.33
CA THR A 16 26.83 -3.92 -8.34
C THR A 16 25.42 -4.42 -8.01
N ALA A 17 25.14 -4.73 -6.75
CA ALA A 17 23.81 -5.17 -6.32
C ALA A 17 22.76 -4.06 -6.49
N ARG A 18 23.11 -2.81 -6.15
CA ARG A 18 22.24 -1.65 -6.35
C ARG A 18 21.89 -1.46 -7.83
N ASP A 19 22.89 -1.51 -8.70
CA ASP A 19 22.69 -1.28 -10.13
C ASP A 19 21.84 -2.41 -10.76
N ARG A 20 22.02 -3.66 -10.31
CA ARG A 20 21.13 -4.77 -10.71
C ARG A 20 19.68 -4.56 -10.27
N LEU A 21 19.45 -4.09 -9.04
CA LEU A 21 18.11 -3.77 -8.55
C LEU A 21 17.48 -2.61 -9.33
N ALA A 22 18.26 -1.57 -9.64
CA ALA A 22 17.80 -0.45 -10.46
C ALA A 22 17.38 -0.91 -11.86
N HIS A 23 18.21 -1.69 -12.55
CA HIS A 23 17.86 -2.25 -13.85
C HIS A 23 16.65 -3.17 -13.83
N LEU A 24 16.45 -3.91 -12.74
CA LEU A 24 15.24 -4.71 -12.56
C LEU A 24 14.01 -3.81 -12.41
N ALA A 25 14.10 -2.77 -11.59
CA ALA A 25 13.02 -1.80 -11.39
C ALA A 25 12.66 -1.09 -12.70
N ASP A 26 13.64 -0.62 -13.47
CA ASP A 26 13.43 0.00 -14.77
C ASP A 26 12.74 -0.94 -15.75
N ARG A 27 13.15 -2.20 -15.78
CA ARG A 27 12.52 -3.21 -16.65
C ARG A 27 11.07 -3.47 -16.26
N VAL A 28 10.80 -3.61 -14.96
CA VAL A 28 9.43 -3.80 -14.45
C VAL A 28 8.58 -2.56 -14.75
N ALA A 29 9.13 -1.35 -14.62
CA ALA A 29 8.42 -0.12 -14.97
C ALA A 29 8.13 -0.01 -16.47
N ALA A 30 9.05 -0.44 -17.33
CA ALA A 30 8.91 -0.32 -18.78
C ALA A 30 8.06 -1.42 -19.43
N GLN A 31 8.12 -2.65 -18.89
CA GLN A 31 7.56 -3.85 -19.52
C GLN A 31 6.58 -4.62 -18.63
N GLY A 32 6.52 -4.28 -17.35
CA GLY A 32 5.58 -4.87 -16.42
C GLY A 32 4.15 -4.54 -16.80
N ARG A 33 3.24 -5.47 -16.52
CA ARG A 33 1.81 -5.22 -16.54
C ARG A 33 1.32 -5.15 -15.10
N ASP A 34 0.35 -4.28 -14.86
CA ASP A 34 -0.32 -4.25 -13.58
C ASP A 34 -0.91 -5.62 -13.28
N TYR A 35 -0.55 -6.15 -12.13
CA TYR A 35 -1.14 -7.38 -11.64
C TYR A 35 -2.58 -7.07 -11.24
N SER A 36 -3.55 -7.79 -11.83
CA SER A 36 -4.96 -7.70 -11.47
C SER A 36 -5.54 -9.10 -11.33
N THR A 37 -6.36 -9.30 -10.30
CA THR A 37 -7.08 -10.56 -10.06
C THR A 37 -8.46 -10.27 -9.47
N ASP A 38 -9.28 -11.30 -9.29
CA ASP A 38 -10.60 -11.22 -8.66
C ASP A 38 -10.54 -11.20 -7.12
N ARG A 39 -9.34 -11.14 -6.53
CA ARG A 39 -9.11 -11.15 -5.08
C ARG A 39 -8.28 -9.97 -4.59
N VAL A 40 -8.73 -9.32 -3.53
CA VAL A 40 -8.00 -8.25 -2.85
C VAL A 40 -7.97 -8.46 -1.34
N ARG A 41 -6.90 -8.01 -0.69
CA ARG A 41 -6.87 -7.79 0.75
C ARG A 41 -7.08 -6.32 1.02
N LEU A 42 -8.12 -5.99 1.80
CA LEU A 42 -8.37 -4.65 2.31
C LEU A 42 -7.89 -4.59 3.75
N SER A 43 -7.06 -3.58 4.04
CA SER A 43 -6.56 -3.27 5.37
C SER A 43 -7.16 -1.95 5.84
N ALA A 44 -7.52 -1.90 7.11
CA ALA A 44 -8.05 -0.72 7.76
C ALA A 44 -7.31 -0.46 9.06
N GLU A 45 -7.01 0.82 9.33
CA GLU A 45 -6.44 1.29 10.57
C GLU A 45 -7.23 2.51 11.07
N GLN A 46 -7.55 2.55 12.35
CA GLN A 46 -8.21 3.68 12.97
C GLN A 46 -7.21 4.80 13.22
N VAL A 47 -7.50 5.98 12.68
CA VAL A 47 -6.66 7.15 12.85
C VAL A 47 -7.18 7.95 14.05
N THR A 48 -6.36 8.12 15.07
CA THR A 48 -6.73 8.88 16.27
C THR A 48 -6.60 10.39 16.09
N THR A 49 -5.75 10.83 15.15
CA THR A 49 -5.57 12.25 14.84
C THR A 49 -6.49 12.63 13.67
N PRO A 50 -7.38 13.62 13.82
CA PRO A 50 -8.24 14.05 12.73
C PRO A 50 -7.41 14.52 11.53
N ALA A 51 -7.62 13.92 10.36
CA ALA A 51 -7.00 14.36 9.13
C ALA A 51 -7.91 15.41 8.46
N THR A 52 -7.38 16.62 8.22
CA THR A 52 -8.12 17.73 7.59
C THR A 52 -8.62 17.38 6.18
N SER A 53 -7.99 16.42 5.51
CA SER A 53 -8.30 16.01 4.13
C SER A 53 -9.07 14.69 4.03
N ALA A 54 -9.76 14.26 5.09
CA ALA A 54 -10.47 12.97 5.07
C ALA A 54 -11.73 13.00 4.19
N THR A 55 -11.75 12.15 3.16
CA THR A 55 -12.88 12.01 2.23
C THR A 55 -13.97 11.14 2.86
N PRO A 56 -15.28 11.34 2.57
CA PRO A 56 -16.32 10.42 3.03
C PRO A 56 -16.07 8.98 2.57
N LEU A 57 -16.26 8.01 3.45
CA LEU A 57 -16.15 6.59 3.09
C LEU A 57 -17.23 6.23 2.04
N PRO A 58 -16.85 5.60 0.91
CA PRO A 58 -17.84 5.13 -0.07
C PRO A 58 -18.75 4.06 0.55
N GLY A 59 -20.07 4.19 0.34
CA GLY A 59 -21.08 3.34 1.00
C GLY A 59 -20.97 1.84 0.68
N ASP A 60 -20.39 1.48 -0.47
CA ASP A 60 -20.27 0.09 -0.92
C ASP A 60 -19.04 -0.65 -0.36
N VAL A 61 -18.17 0.04 0.39
CA VAL A 61 -16.97 -0.57 0.96
C VAL A 61 -17.31 -1.27 2.29
N SER A 62 -17.35 -2.60 2.25
CA SER A 62 -17.39 -3.41 3.47
C SER A 62 -16.03 -3.31 4.19
N LEU A 63 -16.01 -2.74 5.39
CA LEU A 63 -14.81 -2.66 6.20
C LEU A 63 -14.44 -4.03 6.80
N PRO A 64 -13.13 -4.34 6.94
CA PRO A 64 -12.70 -5.53 7.65
C PRO A 64 -13.12 -5.46 9.13
N PRO A 65 -13.38 -6.60 9.78
CA PRO A 65 -13.59 -6.62 11.23
C PRO A 65 -12.34 -6.11 11.94
N GLU A 66 -12.52 -5.32 13.01
CA GLU A 66 -11.43 -4.90 13.88
C GLU A 66 -10.89 -6.14 14.62
N THR A 67 -9.79 -6.70 14.14
CA THR A 67 -9.14 -7.88 14.75
C THR A 67 -8.16 -7.51 15.86
N GLN A 68 -7.63 -6.29 15.85
CA GLN A 68 -6.90 -5.66 16.94
C GLN A 68 -7.51 -4.29 17.18
N ALA A 69 -7.43 -3.77 18.41
CA ALA A 69 -8.24 -2.64 18.91
C ALA A 69 -8.25 -1.35 18.05
N ARG A 70 -7.41 -1.25 17.01
CA ARG A 70 -7.38 -0.14 16.04
C ARG A 70 -7.04 -0.57 14.60
N SER A 71 -6.96 -1.85 14.27
CA SER A 71 -6.61 -2.28 12.90
C SER A 71 -7.17 -3.65 12.54
N GLY A 72 -7.50 -3.83 11.27
CA GLY A 72 -8.03 -5.08 10.73
C GLY A 72 -7.68 -5.26 9.27
N SER A 73 -7.68 -6.50 8.81
CA SER A 73 -7.58 -6.81 7.39
C SER A 73 -8.52 -7.95 7.02
N LYS A 74 -9.01 -7.94 5.78
CA LYS A 74 -9.90 -8.98 5.26
C LYS A 74 -9.73 -9.15 3.76
N ASP A 75 -9.85 -10.40 3.35
CA ASP A 75 -9.81 -10.80 1.96
C ASP A 75 -11.20 -10.76 1.34
N TYR A 76 -11.28 -10.19 0.15
CA TYR A 76 -12.49 -10.04 -0.65
C TYR A 76 -12.28 -10.69 -2.01
N LYS A 77 -13.35 -11.25 -2.58
CA LYS A 77 -13.35 -11.89 -3.90
C LYS A 77 -14.49 -11.38 -4.78
N GLY A 78 -14.32 -11.47 -6.11
CA GLY A 78 -15.33 -11.19 -7.12
C GLY A 78 -15.78 -9.73 -7.10
N ASN A 79 -17.09 -9.50 -7.19
CA ASN A 79 -17.68 -8.15 -7.27
C ASN A 79 -17.25 -7.23 -6.13
N LYS A 80 -17.05 -7.76 -4.91
CA LYS A 80 -16.57 -6.96 -3.77
C LYS A 80 -15.12 -6.50 -3.96
N ALA A 81 -14.27 -7.37 -4.50
CA ALA A 81 -12.89 -7.02 -4.80
C ALA A 81 -12.83 -5.93 -5.90
N HIS A 82 -13.66 -6.07 -6.94
CA HIS A 82 -13.79 -5.05 -7.98
C HIS A 82 -14.32 -3.71 -7.45
N ALA A 83 -15.31 -3.72 -6.56
CA ALA A 83 -15.82 -2.50 -5.94
C ALA A 83 -14.72 -1.79 -5.13
N ILE A 84 -13.96 -2.53 -4.31
CA ILE A 84 -12.84 -1.98 -3.54
C ILE A 84 -11.79 -1.35 -4.46
N ALA A 85 -11.34 -2.09 -5.48
CA ALA A 85 -10.31 -1.62 -6.41
C ALA A 85 -10.74 -0.38 -7.22
N ARG A 86 -12.06 -0.21 -7.43
CA ARG A 86 -12.63 0.94 -8.13
C ARG A 86 -12.83 2.16 -7.21
N LEU A 87 -13.23 1.94 -5.97
CA LEU A 87 -13.66 3.01 -5.05
C LEU A 87 -12.53 3.55 -4.17
N ILE A 88 -11.48 2.76 -3.93
CA ILE A 88 -10.32 3.15 -3.13
C ILE A 88 -9.12 3.23 -4.06
N PRO A 89 -8.36 4.34 -4.07
CA PRO A 89 -7.16 4.42 -4.89
C PRO A 89 -6.18 3.29 -4.56
N GLY A 90 -5.64 2.64 -5.60
CA GLY A 90 -4.67 1.57 -5.47
C GLY A 90 -3.24 2.08 -5.26
N GLY A 91 -2.25 1.20 -5.47
CA GLY A 91 -0.83 1.58 -5.43
C GLY A 91 -0.18 1.47 -4.05
N GLY A 92 -0.77 0.71 -3.11
CA GLY A 92 -0.18 0.43 -1.80
C GLY A 92 -0.10 1.63 -0.86
N SER A 93 -0.70 2.76 -1.23
CA SER A 93 -0.79 3.96 -0.40
C SER A 93 -1.97 3.88 0.56
N TRP A 94 -1.82 4.49 1.74
CA TRP A 94 -2.90 4.62 2.72
C TRP A 94 -3.71 5.87 2.44
N HIS A 95 -5.03 5.72 2.41
CA HIS A 95 -5.98 6.81 2.18
C HIS A 95 -6.90 6.97 3.37
N VAL A 96 -7.03 8.20 3.87
CA VAL A 96 -7.84 8.48 5.06
C VAL A 96 -9.28 8.83 4.67
N TYR A 97 -10.21 8.10 5.25
CA TYR A 97 -11.64 8.26 5.09
C TYR A 97 -12.32 8.62 6.40
N ARG A 98 -13.43 9.35 6.30
CA ARG A 98 -14.34 9.63 7.42
C ARG A 98 -15.59 8.76 7.31
N THR A 99 -15.88 8.01 8.36
CA THR A 99 -17.10 7.20 8.45
C THR A 99 -18.32 8.06 8.77
N SER A 100 -19.53 7.53 8.56
CA SER A 100 -20.78 8.21 8.96
C SER A 100 -20.86 8.47 10.47
N ALA A 101 -20.19 7.67 11.29
CA ALA A 101 -20.05 7.86 12.73
C ALA A 101 -18.98 8.91 13.12
N GLY A 102 -18.37 9.60 12.15
CA GLY A 102 -17.35 10.62 12.38
C GLY A 102 -15.96 10.09 12.73
N LYS A 103 -15.74 8.76 12.66
CA LYS A 103 -14.42 8.16 12.87
C LYS A 103 -13.54 8.32 11.63
N HIS A 104 -12.23 8.46 11.83
CA HIS A 104 -11.26 8.44 10.74
C HIS A 104 -10.62 7.05 10.61
N LEU A 105 -10.57 6.56 9.38
CA LEU A 105 -9.98 5.27 9.01
C LEU A 105 -8.99 5.47 7.87
N ALA A 106 -7.77 4.99 8.03
CA ALA A 106 -6.84 4.79 6.93
C ALA A 106 -7.16 3.45 6.28
N LEU A 107 -7.36 3.44 4.96
CA LEU A 107 -7.58 2.23 4.18
C LEU A 107 -6.48 2.07 3.14
N SER A 108 -6.04 0.84 2.95
CA SER A 108 -5.18 0.43 1.84
C SER A 108 -5.63 -0.94 1.34
N TRP A 109 -5.41 -1.22 0.06
CA TRP A 109 -5.69 -2.53 -0.50
C TRP A 109 -4.58 -2.99 -1.44
N ARG A 110 -4.49 -4.31 -1.62
CA ARG A 110 -3.65 -4.94 -2.63
C ARG A 110 -4.33 -6.15 -3.23
N TYR A 111 -4.00 -6.47 -4.47
CA TYR A 111 -4.34 -7.76 -5.06
C TYR A 111 -3.66 -8.90 -4.30
N LEU A 112 -4.36 -10.01 -4.12
CA LEU A 112 -3.79 -11.23 -3.55
C LEU A 112 -3.06 -12.02 -4.63
N LEU A 113 -1.90 -12.57 -4.31
CA LEU A 113 -1.18 -13.44 -5.21
C LEU A 113 -1.92 -14.78 -5.39
N PRO A 114 -1.66 -15.54 -6.47
CA PRO A 114 -2.43 -16.76 -6.78
C PRO A 114 -2.45 -17.83 -5.68
N HIS A 115 -1.46 -17.81 -4.78
CA HIS A 115 -1.27 -18.81 -3.70
C HIS A 115 -1.41 -18.23 -2.28
N GLU A 116 -1.82 -16.96 -2.16
CA GLU A 116 -2.26 -16.39 -0.87
C GLU A 116 -3.72 -16.75 -0.56
#